data_AF-A0AAV2IUG8-F1
#
_entry.id   AF-A0AAV2IUG8-F1
#
_cell.length_a   1.000
_cell.length_b   1.000
_cell.length_c   1.000
_cell.angle_alpha   90.00
_cell.angle_beta   90.00
_cell.angle_gamma   90.00
#
_symmetry.space_group_name_H-M   'P 1'
#
loop_
_entity.id
_entity.type
_entity.pdbx_description
1 polymer ?
#
loop_
_entity_poly.entity_id
_entity_poly.type
_entity_poly.pdbx_seq_one_letter_code
_entity_poly.pdbx_strand_id
1 'polypeptide(L)'
;MKKEEEGEEEGRRKKREEEERRRKGRRKKKGKQRKKGKKRKKGKKGKKRKRKKRKKGKEGKKRKKRKKRKKRKKGKKRKNLVLLDDVAQFTHSSEFLLACWGPITSDDPLEMGADWLRRSQAAVDQSVRMTRFLSIFISICVVYCHSKPTDKKERVHHGEPLSNLKHDDSQNFDYDHEAFLGHDQAKTFEHLSPEESKRRLGIIVGKIDDNKDGYVTEEELKIWIKKAQQKYIFDNVQTQWNDFDTNNDGYIGWEEYKNVTYGSYLDSPQEDGDFNYGQMMQRDERRFRMADKNNDLYVNKEEFTAFLHPEEFSHMRDIVLQETIEDIDKDGDGYINLQEYIGDMYSPEKGEEEPDWVKSEREQFAEFRDKNNDGKMDRQETLDWILPEDYDHAEAEAKHLVHEADMDRDGKLTKEEILEKHEVFVGSQSRGCTGEVSVRWRSTVGPIRDCAVAC
;
A
#
# COMPACT_ATOMS: atom_id res chain seq x y z
N MET A 1 -26.53 94.13 6.25
CA MET A 1 -26.18 93.99 7.69
C MET A 1 -26.81 92.77 8.36
N LYS A 2 -28.03 92.77 8.93
CA LYS A 2 -28.54 91.57 9.66
C LYS A 2 -28.58 90.26 8.84
N LYS A 3 -28.99 90.32 7.57
CA LYS A 3 -29.01 89.14 6.68
C LYS A 3 -27.62 88.66 6.24
N GLU A 4 -26.61 89.52 6.26
CA GLU A 4 -25.23 89.14 5.91
C GLU A 4 -24.51 88.49 7.09
N GLU A 5 -24.74 88.97 8.31
CA GLU A 5 -24.20 88.34 9.53
C GLU A 5 -24.78 86.94 9.75
N GLU A 6 -26.09 86.74 9.52
CA GLU A 6 -26.72 85.41 9.61
C GLU A 6 -26.15 84.42 8.57
N GLY A 7 -25.87 84.89 7.35
CA GLY A 7 -25.25 84.07 6.30
C GLY A 7 -23.81 83.66 6.61
N GLU A 8 -23.02 84.55 7.20
CA GLU A 8 -21.66 84.22 7.65
C GLU A 8 -21.64 83.23 8.82
N GLU A 9 -22.57 83.38 9.78
CA GLU A 9 -22.66 82.49 10.93
C GLU A 9 -23.11 81.07 10.50
N GLU A 10 -24.07 80.97 9.58
CA GLU A 10 -24.49 79.69 9.01
C GLU A 10 -23.35 79.01 8.22
N GLY A 11 -22.56 79.80 7.46
CA GLY A 11 -21.36 79.31 6.77
C GLY A 11 -20.30 78.75 7.72
N ARG A 12 -20.04 79.45 8.85
CA ARG A 12 -19.12 78.96 9.90
C ARG A 12 -19.65 77.69 10.57
N ARG A 13 -20.96 77.57 10.77
CA ARG A 13 -21.60 76.37 11.33
C ARG A 13 -21.46 75.15 10.41
N LYS A 14 -21.76 75.31 9.12
CA LYS A 14 -21.59 74.24 8.11
C LYS A 14 -20.13 73.77 8.00
N LYS A 15 -19.17 74.69 8.06
CA LYS A 15 -17.73 74.37 8.04
C LYS A 15 -17.29 73.56 9.27
N ARG A 16 -17.81 73.89 10.47
CA ARG A 16 -17.58 73.12 11.71
C ARG A 16 -18.16 71.71 11.62
N GLU A 17 -19.39 71.56 11.10
CA GLU A 17 -20.03 70.25 10.92
C GLU A 17 -19.28 69.37 9.91
N GLU A 18 -18.80 69.94 8.81
CA GLU A 18 -18.01 69.20 7.82
C GLU A 18 -16.66 68.74 8.41
N GLU A 19 -15.98 69.58 9.17
CA GLU A 19 -14.73 69.22 9.85
C GLU A 19 -14.96 68.10 10.87
N GLU A 20 -16.07 68.13 11.61
CA GLU A 20 -16.44 67.07 12.56
C GLU A 20 -16.72 65.74 11.85
N ARG A 21 -17.43 65.77 10.71
CA ARG A 21 -17.64 64.58 9.86
C ARG A 21 -16.32 64.00 9.36
N ARG A 22 -15.39 64.84 8.89
CA ARG A 22 -14.03 64.43 8.47
C ARG A 22 -13.24 63.82 9.63
N ARG A 23 -13.33 64.38 10.84
CA ARG A 23 -12.69 63.84 12.07
C ARG A 23 -13.27 62.47 12.45
N LYS A 24 -14.60 62.29 12.42
CA LYS A 24 -15.29 61.01 12.66
C LYS A 24 -14.87 59.95 11.62
N GLY A 25 -14.76 60.31 10.35
CA GLY A 25 -14.27 59.44 9.27
C GLY A 25 -12.83 58.95 9.51
N ARG A 26 -11.90 59.86 9.86
CA ARG A 26 -10.51 59.52 10.19
C ARG A 26 -10.41 58.57 11.40
N ARG A 27 -11.23 58.77 12.44
CA ARG A 27 -11.30 57.87 13.62
C ARG A 27 -11.78 56.47 13.24
N LYS A 28 -12.83 56.33 12.42
CA LYS A 28 -13.32 55.04 11.91
C LYS A 28 -12.25 54.31 11.07
N LYS A 29 -11.51 55.01 10.20
CA LYS A 29 -10.43 54.42 9.37
C LYS A 29 -9.27 53.90 10.24
N LYS A 30 -8.83 54.68 11.24
CA LYS A 30 -7.81 54.24 12.23
C LYS A 30 -8.29 53.01 13.03
N GLY A 31 -9.56 52.96 13.42
CA GLY A 31 -10.16 51.80 14.09
C GLY A 31 -10.13 50.52 13.24
N LYS A 32 -10.52 50.60 11.95
CA LYS A 32 -10.47 49.48 11.01
C LYS A 32 -9.04 48.97 10.78
N GLN A 33 -8.05 49.86 10.64
CA GLN A 33 -6.64 49.47 10.50
C GLN A 33 -6.11 48.77 11.76
N ARG A 34 -6.43 49.28 12.97
CA ARG A 34 -6.06 48.61 14.24
C ARG A 34 -6.67 47.21 14.36
N LYS A 35 -7.93 47.01 13.95
CA LYS A 35 -8.58 45.68 13.93
C LYS A 35 -7.90 44.72 12.93
N LYS A 36 -7.57 45.18 11.71
CA LYS A 36 -6.82 44.38 10.72
C LYS A 36 -5.43 43.97 11.24
N GLY A 37 -4.71 44.89 11.89
CA GLY A 37 -3.41 44.61 12.52
C GLY A 37 -3.49 43.55 13.63
N LYS A 38 -4.51 43.62 14.50
CA LYS A 38 -4.74 42.62 15.55
C LYS A 38 -5.07 41.23 14.97
N LYS A 39 -5.90 41.14 13.91
CA LYS A 39 -6.19 39.88 13.21
C LYS A 39 -4.92 39.27 12.59
N ARG A 40 -4.09 40.06 11.90
CA ARG A 40 -2.80 39.61 11.34
C ARG A 40 -1.84 39.08 12.41
N LYS A 41 -1.71 39.76 13.56
CA LYS A 41 -0.88 39.29 14.69
C LYS A 41 -1.41 37.98 15.30
N LYS A 42 -2.73 37.81 15.44
CA LYS A 42 -3.33 36.54 15.89
C LYS A 42 -3.05 35.39 14.92
N GLY A 43 -3.19 35.62 13.60
CA GLY A 43 -2.86 34.64 12.56
C GLY A 43 -1.39 34.20 12.59
N LYS A 44 -0.43 35.14 12.70
CA LYS A 44 1.00 34.82 12.82
C LYS A 44 1.31 34.01 14.08
N LYS A 45 0.69 34.32 15.23
CA LYS A 45 0.83 33.52 16.47
C LYS A 45 0.27 32.11 16.31
N GLY A 46 -0.87 31.94 15.61
CA GLY A 46 -1.45 30.64 15.28
C GLY A 46 -0.54 29.77 14.40
N LYS A 47 0.00 30.33 13.31
CA LYS A 47 0.96 29.63 12.43
C LYS A 47 2.23 29.21 13.18
N LYS A 48 2.78 30.07 14.07
CA LYS A 48 3.95 29.74 14.91
C LYS A 48 3.66 28.60 15.90
N ARG A 49 2.45 28.54 16.48
CA ARG A 49 2.01 27.43 17.35
C ARG A 49 1.86 26.11 16.58
N LYS A 50 1.25 26.11 15.37
CA LYS A 50 1.15 24.92 14.51
C LYS A 50 2.53 24.38 14.10
N ARG A 51 3.47 25.25 13.68
CA ARG A 51 4.87 24.85 13.37
C ARG A 51 5.58 24.21 14.58
N LYS A 52 5.42 24.77 15.79
CA LYS A 52 5.99 24.17 17.01
C LYS A 52 5.40 22.79 17.33
N LYS A 53 4.08 22.59 17.16
CA LYS A 53 3.44 21.26 17.34
C LYS A 53 3.96 20.24 16.33
N ARG A 54 4.08 20.59 15.04
CA ARG A 54 4.65 19.72 14.00
C ARG A 54 6.11 19.32 14.30
N LYS A 55 6.96 20.26 14.74
CA LYS A 55 8.34 19.95 15.16
C LYS A 55 8.41 18.97 16.33
N LYS A 56 7.61 19.18 17.39
CA LYS A 56 7.53 18.24 18.52
C LYS A 56 7.04 16.84 18.10
N GLY A 57 6.08 16.75 17.18
CA GLY A 57 5.62 15.48 16.61
C GLY A 57 6.71 14.74 15.83
N LYS A 58 7.48 15.45 14.98
CA LYS A 58 8.62 14.88 14.24
C LYS A 58 9.74 14.39 15.19
N GLU A 59 10.06 15.16 16.23
CA GLU A 59 11.04 14.74 17.26
C GLU A 59 10.58 13.49 18.03
N GLY A 60 9.29 13.42 18.39
CA GLY A 60 8.68 12.23 19.00
C GLY A 60 8.80 10.99 18.13
N LYS A 61 8.49 11.10 16.82
CA LYS A 61 8.67 10.02 15.84
C LYS A 61 10.14 9.60 15.70
N LYS A 62 11.09 10.56 15.64
CA LYS A 62 12.54 10.27 15.61
C LYS A 62 13.01 9.55 16.89
N ARG A 63 12.52 9.95 18.07
CA ARG A 63 12.84 9.30 19.36
C ARG A 63 12.29 7.86 19.42
N LYS A 64 11.07 7.62 18.91
CA LYS A 64 10.50 6.27 18.78
C LYS A 64 11.32 5.39 17.82
N LYS A 65 11.70 5.91 16.62
CA LYS A 65 12.58 5.18 15.68
C LYS A 65 13.95 4.84 16.29
N ARG A 66 14.58 5.77 17.01
CA ARG A 66 15.85 5.51 17.75
C ARG A 66 15.68 4.44 18.83
N LYS A 67 14.58 4.44 19.59
CA LYS A 67 14.28 3.38 20.57
C LYS A 67 14.07 2.01 19.90
N LYS A 68 13.35 1.96 18.76
CA LYS A 68 13.14 0.71 17.99
C LYS A 68 14.46 0.16 17.44
N ARG A 69 15.34 1.02 16.90
CA ARG A 69 16.72 0.65 16.49
C ARG A 69 17.57 0.14 17.66
N LYS A 70 17.52 0.79 18.83
CA LYS A 70 18.23 0.32 20.04
C LYS A 70 17.70 -1.03 20.52
N LYS A 71 16.39 -1.27 20.50
CA LYS A 71 15.79 -2.59 20.81
C LYS A 71 16.24 -3.67 19.81
N ARG A 72 16.23 -3.39 18.50
CA ARG A 72 16.76 -4.30 17.47
C ARG A 72 18.25 -4.62 17.68
N LYS A 73 19.09 -3.63 17.99
CA LYS A 73 20.52 -3.85 18.31
C LYS A 73 20.72 -4.68 19.59
N LYS A 74 19.92 -4.45 20.65
CA LYS A 74 19.94 -5.29 21.86
C LYS A 74 19.47 -6.72 21.57
N GLY A 75 18.46 -6.90 20.72
CA GLY A 75 18.00 -8.21 20.26
C GLY A 75 19.07 -8.96 19.46
N LYS A 76 19.74 -8.29 18.51
CA LYS A 76 20.91 -8.87 17.79
C LYS A 76 22.05 -9.22 18.74
N LYS A 77 22.39 -8.37 19.72
CA LYS A 77 23.39 -8.70 20.74
C LYS A 77 23.00 -9.91 21.59
N ARG A 78 21.73 -10.04 21.98
CA ARG A 78 21.24 -11.25 22.69
C ARG A 78 21.33 -12.50 21.83
N LYS A 79 20.98 -12.42 20.53
CA LYS A 79 21.13 -13.56 19.60
C LYS A 79 22.59 -13.98 19.41
N ASN A 80 23.51 -13.03 19.30
CA ASN A 80 24.95 -13.34 19.25
C ASN A 80 25.49 -13.89 20.57
N LEU A 81 24.90 -13.52 21.72
CA LEU A 81 25.27 -14.08 23.02
C LEU A 81 24.82 -15.54 23.15
N VAL A 82 23.60 -15.86 22.69
CA VAL A 82 23.09 -17.24 22.65
C VAL A 82 23.95 -18.11 21.72
N LEU A 83 24.34 -17.59 20.55
CA LEU A 83 25.27 -18.28 19.65
C LEU A 83 26.66 -18.52 20.27
N LEU A 84 27.13 -17.64 21.16
CA LEU A 84 28.41 -17.82 21.87
C LEU A 84 28.28 -18.82 23.03
N ASP A 85 27.14 -18.84 23.73
CA ASP A 85 26.84 -19.82 24.77
C ASP A 85 26.69 -21.24 24.17
N ASP A 86 26.09 -21.36 22.97
CA ASP A 86 25.94 -22.64 22.25
C ASP A 86 27.30 -23.17 21.75
N VAL A 87 28.23 -22.29 21.33
CA VAL A 87 29.61 -22.68 20.98
C VAL A 87 30.40 -23.09 22.23
N ALA A 88 30.16 -22.45 23.39
CA ALA A 88 30.79 -22.82 24.65
C ALA A 88 30.34 -24.19 25.19
N GLN A 89 29.09 -24.60 24.92
CA GLN A 89 28.61 -25.95 25.22
C GLN A 89 29.30 -27.03 24.36
N PHE A 90 29.70 -26.67 23.13
CA PHE A 90 30.47 -27.55 22.24
C PHE A 90 31.93 -27.71 22.68
N THR A 91 32.54 -26.69 23.31
CA THR A 91 33.90 -26.80 23.87
C THR A 91 33.94 -27.55 25.21
N HIS A 92 32.86 -27.46 26.01
CA HIS A 92 32.76 -28.20 27.29
C HIS A 92 32.65 -29.72 27.09
N SER A 93 32.14 -30.16 25.94
CA SER A 93 32.03 -31.59 25.61
C SER A 93 33.35 -32.22 25.17
N SER A 94 34.30 -31.44 24.63
CA SER A 94 35.67 -31.92 24.37
C SER A 94 36.51 -32.09 25.64
N GLU A 95 36.30 -31.26 26.68
CA GLU A 95 36.98 -31.42 27.97
C GLU A 95 36.47 -32.65 28.76
N PHE A 96 35.20 -33.04 28.56
CA PHE A 96 34.63 -34.23 29.20
C PHE A 96 35.25 -35.53 28.66
N LEU A 97 35.59 -35.58 27.37
CA LEU A 97 36.29 -36.72 26.77
C LEU A 97 37.73 -36.88 27.30
N LEU A 98 38.39 -35.77 27.66
CA LEU A 98 39.71 -35.79 28.33
C LEU A 98 39.60 -36.24 29.79
N ALA A 99 38.52 -35.90 30.50
CA ALA A 99 38.29 -36.29 31.89
C ALA A 99 38.01 -37.79 32.07
N CYS A 100 37.44 -38.47 31.07
CA CYS A 100 37.19 -39.92 31.12
C CYS A 100 38.48 -40.78 31.09
N TRP A 101 39.64 -40.18 30.82
CA TRP A 101 40.96 -40.83 30.75
C TRP A 101 41.88 -40.43 31.93
N GLY A 102 41.31 -40.00 33.07
CA GLY A 102 42.06 -39.84 34.32
C GLY A 102 42.53 -41.18 34.92
N PRO A 103 43.62 -41.19 35.72
CA PRO A 103 44.23 -42.42 36.22
C PRO A 103 43.27 -43.25 37.07
N ILE A 104 43.34 -44.57 36.90
CA ILE A 104 42.57 -45.57 37.67
C ILE A 104 43.08 -45.56 39.11
N THR A 105 42.20 -45.42 40.10
CA THR A 105 42.58 -45.29 41.52
C THR A 105 42.24 -46.52 42.36
N SER A 106 42.08 -47.70 41.76
CA SER A 106 41.81 -48.95 42.49
C SER A 106 42.74 -50.08 42.04
N ASP A 107 43.33 -50.79 42.99
CA ASP A 107 44.27 -51.91 42.77
C ASP A 107 43.56 -53.29 42.70
N ASP A 108 42.24 -53.32 42.48
CA ASP A 108 41.43 -54.55 42.50
C ASP A 108 40.99 -54.98 41.07
N PRO A 109 41.46 -56.13 40.53
CA PRO A 109 41.33 -56.47 39.10
C PRO A 109 39.90 -56.62 38.57
N LEU A 110 38.95 -57.03 39.44
CA LEU A 110 37.55 -57.22 39.06
C LEU A 110 36.77 -55.91 38.97
N GLU A 111 37.10 -54.92 39.80
CA GLU A 111 36.49 -53.58 39.71
C GLU A 111 37.05 -52.80 38.51
N MET A 112 38.33 -52.96 38.18
CA MET A 112 38.95 -52.32 37.01
C MET A 112 38.26 -52.72 35.69
N GLY A 113 37.90 -53.99 35.53
CA GLY A 113 37.19 -54.48 34.34
C GLY A 113 35.78 -53.90 34.22
N ALA A 114 35.05 -53.81 35.33
CA ALA A 114 33.70 -53.23 35.35
C ALA A 114 33.71 -51.72 35.11
N ASP A 115 34.71 -51.00 35.63
CA ASP A 115 34.88 -49.57 35.43
C ASP A 115 35.29 -49.23 33.99
N TRP A 116 36.14 -50.06 33.38
CA TRP A 116 36.52 -49.94 31.97
C TRP A 116 35.33 -50.17 31.03
N LEU A 117 34.48 -51.17 31.32
CA LEU A 117 33.27 -51.43 30.54
C LEU A 117 32.27 -50.27 30.64
N ARG A 118 32.09 -49.71 31.84
CA ARG A 118 31.16 -48.59 32.10
C ARG A 118 31.60 -47.30 31.40
N ARG A 119 32.90 -47.00 31.41
CA ARG A 119 33.50 -45.85 30.69
C ARG A 119 33.43 -46.03 29.18
N SER A 120 33.65 -47.25 28.69
CA SER A 120 33.52 -47.57 27.26
C SER A 120 32.08 -47.41 26.77
N GLN A 121 31.10 -47.90 27.55
CA GLN A 121 29.68 -47.74 27.23
C GLN A 121 29.25 -46.27 27.22
N ALA A 122 29.70 -45.48 28.20
CA ALA A 122 29.41 -44.05 28.27
C ALA A 122 30.02 -43.26 27.09
N ALA A 123 31.23 -43.63 26.64
CA ALA A 123 31.87 -43.02 25.48
C ALA A 123 31.12 -43.32 24.17
N VAL A 124 30.64 -44.55 24.00
CA VAL A 124 29.81 -44.95 22.84
C VAL A 124 28.48 -44.20 22.84
N ASP A 125 27.79 -44.12 23.99
CA ASP A 125 26.52 -43.37 24.10
C ASP A 125 26.69 -41.87 23.82
N GLN A 126 27.81 -41.28 24.24
CA GLN A 126 28.11 -39.87 23.98
C GLN A 126 28.48 -39.61 22.51
N SER A 127 29.19 -40.55 21.87
CA SER A 127 29.44 -40.53 20.42
C SER A 127 28.15 -40.61 19.61
N VAL A 128 27.23 -41.50 20.00
CA VAL A 128 25.91 -41.67 19.35
C VAL A 128 25.04 -40.42 19.55
N ARG A 129 25.10 -39.78 20.72
CA ARG A 129 24.40 -38.50 20.95
C ARG A 129 24.98 -37.38 20.08
N MET A 130 26.31 -37.25 20.00
CA MET A 130 26.96 -36.21 19.17
C MET A 130 26.67 -36.38 17.69
N THR A 131 26.71 -37.62 17.16
CA THR A 131 26.36 -37.91 15.77
C THR A 131 24.90 -37.62 15.46
N ARG A 132 23.97 -37.89 16.39
CA ARG A 132 22.55 -37.51 16.26
C ARG A 132 22.35 -35.99 16.24
N PHE A 133 23.04 -35.23 17.10
CA PHE A 133 22.97 -33.77 17.08
C PHE A 133 23.57 -33.19 15.80
N LEU A 134 24.69 -33.74 15.32
CA LEU A 134 25.31 -33.34 14.06
C LEU A 134 24.37 -33.63 12.86
N SER A 135 23.72 -34.80 12.82
CA SER A 135 22.77 -35.12 11.77
C SER A 135 21.54 -34.22 11.79
N ILE A 136 21.02 -33.89 12.98
CA ILE A 136 19.89 -32.95 13.11
C ILE A 136 20.32 -31.54 12.65
N PHE A 137 21.52 -31.10 13.01
CA PHE A 137 22.04 -29.80 12.59
C PHE A 137 22.23 -29.74 11.07
N ILE A 138 22.80 -30.78 10.45
CA ILE A 138 22.95 -30.89 8.99
C ILE A 138 21.59 -30.88 8.31
N SER A 139 20.61 -31.65 8.81
CA SER A 139 19.24 -31.65 8.26
C SER A 139 18.57 -30.27 8.38
N ILE A 140 18.74 -29.57 9.50
CA ILE A 140 18.23 -28.20 9.68
C ILE A 140 18.92 -27.25 8.70
N CYS A 141 20.22 -27.37 8.48
CA CYS A 141 20.96 -26.56 7.50
C CYS A 141 20.50 -26.83 6.06
N VAL A 142 20.31 -28.10 5.67
CA VAL A 142 19.78 -28.47 4.34
C VAL A 142 18.38 -27.90 4.14
N VAL A 143 17.50 -27.98 5.14
CA VAL A 143 16.16 -27.37 5.09
C VAL A 143 16.22 -25.83 5.02
N TYR A 144 17.18 -25.20 5.72
CA TYR A 144 17.36 -23.75 5.68
C TYR A 144 17.93 -23.25 4.34
N CYS A 145 18.75 -24.06 3.66
CA CYS A 145 19.23 -23.79 2.31
C CYS A 145 18.11 -23.89 1.26
N HIS A 146 17.15 -24.79 1.46
CA HIS A 146 16.00 -24.97 0.54
C HIS A 146 14.85 -23.96 0.73
N SER A 147 14.95 -23.01 1.67
CA SER A 147 13.78 -22.20 2.11
C SER A 147 13.90 -20.70 1.92
N LYS A 148 14.81 -20.22 1.05
CA LYS A 148 14.63 -18.90 0.45
C LYS A 148 14.01 -19.07 -0.94
N PRO A 149 12.68 -18.95 -1.09
CA PRO A 149 12.14 -18.76 -2.43
C PRO A 149 12.79 -17.50 -3.01
N THR A 150 13.40 -17.63 -4.20
CA THR A 150 13.74 -16.48 -5.02
C THR A 150 12.43 -15.76 -5.34
N ASP A 151 12.26 -14.55 -4.81
CA ASP A 151 11.11 -13.71 -5.12
C ASP A 151 11.12 -13.42 -6.63
N LYS A 152 10.15 -14.00 -7.36
CA LYS A 152 9.93 -13.69 -8.77
C LYS A 152 9.42 -12.26 -8.87
N LYS A 153 10.02 -11.43 -9.73
CA LYS A 153 9.39 -10.17 -10.13
C LYS A 153 8.33 -10.46 -11.18
N GLU A 154 7.12 -10.00 -10.97
CA GLU A 154 6.02 -10.10 -11.92
C GLU A 154 5.73 -8.70 -12.48
N ARG A 155 5.79 -8.57 -13.81
CA ARG A 155 5.48 -7.34 -14.56
C ARG A 155 4.20 -7.43 -15.38
N VAL A 156 3.51 -8.56 -15.28
CA VAL A 156 2.21 -8.73 -15.91
C VAL A 156 1.24 -7.90 -15.10
N HIS A 157 0.76 -6.82 -15.71
CA HIS A 157 -0.36 -6.06 -15.20
C HIS A 157 -1.62 -6.82 -15.60
N HIS A 158 -1.93 -7.87 -14.84
CA HIS A 158 -3.31 -8.33 -14.77
C HIS A 158 -4.13 -7.11 -14.33
N GLY A 159 -5.23 -6.80 -15.03
CA GLY A 159 -6.04 -5.63 -14.70
C GLY A 159 -6.28 -5.56 -13.20
N GLU A 160 -6.25 -4.36 -12.60
CA GLU A 160 -6.31 -4.24 -11.13
C GLU A 160 -7.49 -5.08 -10.62
N PRO A 161 -7.26 -5.98 -9.64
CA PRO A 161 -8.34 -6.81 -9.14
C PRO A 161 -9.44 -5.91 -8.59
N LEU A 162 -10.70 -6.29 -8.82
CA LEU A 162 -11.86 -5.47 -8.44
C LEU A 162 -11.92 -5.18 -6.93
N SER A 163 -11.25 -6.02 -6.13
CA SER A 163 -11.05 -5.85 -4.70
C SER A 163 -9.66 -6.35 -4.29
N ASN A 164 -9.15 -5.80 -3.18
CA ASN A 164 -7.92 -6.29 -2.52
C ASN A 164 -8.16 -7.57 -1.67
N LEU A 165 -9.40 -8.05 -1.60
CA LEU A 165 -9.79 -9.24 -0.85
C LEU A 165 -9.54 -10.49 -1.69
N LYS A 166 -9.49 -11.65 -1.01
CA LYS A 166 -9.40 -12.93 -1.71
C LYS A 166 -10.79 -13.31 -2.20
N HIS A 167 -10.89 -13.70 -3.47
CA HIS A 167 -12.09 -14.31 -4.05
C HIS A 167 -12.28 -15.70 -3.41
N ASP A 168 -13.29 -15.84 -2.54
CA ASP A 168 -13.62 -17.08 -1.80
C ASP A 168 -15.12 -17.15 -1.48
N ASP A 169 -15.90 -17.50 -2.50
CA ASP A 169 -17.37 -17.58 -2.44
C ASP A 169 -17.88 -18.63 -1.45
N SER A 170 -17.01 -19.56 -1.04
CA SER A 170 -17.35 -20.59 -0.06
C SER A 170 -17.44 -20.05 1.37
N GLN A 171 -16.73 -18.96 1.66
CA GLN A 171 -16.66 -18.36 3.00
C GLN A 171 -17.34 -17.00 3.08
N ASN A 172 -17.20 -16.16 2.06
CA ASN A 172 -17.79 -14.82 2.05
C ASN A 172 -17.88 -14.19 0.65
N PHE A 173 -19.01 -13.53 0.39
CA PHE A 173 -19.21 -12.65 -0.78
C PHE A 173 -18.58 -11.26 -0.60
N ASP A 174 -17.40 -11.22 0.04
CA ASP A 174 -16.72 -9.97 0.37
C ASP A 174 -16.10 -9.30 -0.84
N TYR A 175 -15.51 -10.13 -1.69
CA TYR A 175 -14.96 -9.69 -2.94
C TYR A 175 -16.06 -9.11 -3.82
N ASP A 176 -17.13 -9.88 -4.03
CA ASP A 176 -18.29 -9.53 -4.86
C ASP A 176 -18.95 -8.23 -4.39
N HIS A 177 -19.08 -8.07 -3.06
CA HIS A 177 -19.59 -6.86 -2.44
C HIS A 177 -18.74 -5.62 -2.79
N GLU A 178 -17.41 -5.75 -2.68
CA GLU A 178 -16.50 -4.66 -2.99
C GLU A 178 -16.38 -4.40 -4.50
N ALA A 179 -16.42 -5.45 -5.33
CA ALA A 179 -16.42 -5.35 -6.77
C ALA A 179 -17.67 -4.62 -7.30
N PHE A 180 -18.84 -4.93 -6.73
CA PHE A 180 -20.12 -4.35 -7.14
C PHE A 180 -20.30 -2.89 -6.69
N LEU A 181 -19.91 -2.55 -5.45
CA LEU A 181 -20.14 -1.21 -4.90
C LEU A 181 -18.93 -0.27 -5.00
N GLY A 182 -17.72 -0.84 -5.09
CA GLY A 182 -16.46 -0.16 -4.84
C GLY A 182 -16.17 -0.02 -3.34
N HIS A 183 -14.88 0.01 -3.01
CA HIS A 183 -14.32 0.02 -1.65
C HIS A 183 -15.00 0.99 -0.66
N ASP A 184 -15.31 2.22 -1.05
CA ASP A 184 -15.86 3.24 -0.14
C ASP A 184 -17.36 3.05 0.11
N GLN A 185 -18.11 2.60 -0.91
CA GLN A 185 -19.52 2.29 -0.74
C GLN A 185 -19.70 0.99 0.03
N ALA A 186 -18.91 -0.04 -0.26
CA ALA A 186 -18.90 -1.30 0.49
C ALA A 186 -18.81 -1.06 2.01
N LYS A 187 -17.81 -0.30 2.47
CA LYS A 187 -17.66 0.10 3.88
C LYS A 187 -18.85 0.86 4.46
N THR A 188 -19.53 1.62 3.62
CA THR A 188 -20.74 2.34 4.06
C THR A 188 -21.87 1.36 4.31
N PHE A 189 -22.05 0.35 3.44
CA PHE A 189 -23.10 -0.66 3.52
C PHE A 189 -22.90 -1.64 4.68
N GLU A 190 -21.66 -1.96 5.06
CA GLU A 190 -21.34 -2.77 6.26
C GLU A 190 -21.99 -2.22 7.55
N HIS A 191 -22.23 -0.91 7.63
CA HIS A 191 -22.76 -0.24 8.82
C HIS A 191 -24.27 0.07 8.74
N LEU A 192 -24.95 -0.30 7.65
CA LEU A 192 -26.37 -0.02 7.44
C LEU A 192 -27.23 -1.20 7.87
N SER A 193 -28.45 -0.92 8.37
CA SER A 193 -29.43 -1.98 8.63
C SER A 193 -29.84 -2.70 7.35
N PRO A 194 -30.22 -3.99 7.41
CA PRO A 194 -30.63 -4.75 6.22
C PRO A 194 -31.74 -4.06 5.40
N GLU A 195 -32.69 -3.40 6.07
CA GLU A 195 -33.76 -2.64 5.42
C GLU A 195 -33.23 -1.44 4.62
N GLU A 196 -32.28 -0.69 5.18
CA GLU A 196 -31.68 0.46 4.51
C GLU A 196 -30.71 0.02 3.40
N SER A 197 -29.96 -1.07 3.62
CA SER A 197 -29.12 -1.69 2.59
C SER A 197 -29.94 -2.13 1.38
N LYS A 198 -31.07 -2.83 1.60
CA LYS A 198 -32.01 -3.20 0.52
C LYS A 198 -32.59 -1.98 -0.18
N ARG A 199 -33.00 -0.95 0.57
CA ARG A 199 -33.52 0.28 -0.02
C ARG A 199 -32.49 0.96 -0.92
N ARG A 200 -31.24 1.05 -0.48
CA ARG A 200 -30.15 1.67 -1.28
C ARG A 200 -29.74 0.80 -2.45
N LEU A 201 -29.69 -0.52 -2.28
CA LEU A 201 -29.46 -1.47 -3.37
C LEU A 201 -30.50 -1.28 -4.47
N GLY A 202 -31.79 -1.15 -4.12
CA GLY A 202 -32.85 -0.87 -5.09
C GLY A 202 -32.71 0.47 -5.84
N ILE A 203 -32.00 1.46 -5.28
CA ILE A 203 -31.66 2.72 -5.98
C ILE A 203 -30.47 2.49 -6.92
N ILE A 204 -29.52 1.63 -6.53
CA ILE A 204 -28.36 1.27 -7.35
C ILE A 204 -28.82 0.47 -8.57
N VAL A 205 -29.66 -0.56 -8.38
CA VAL A 205 -30.22 -1.37 -9.47
C VAL A 205 -30.89 -0.48 -10.53
N GLY A 206 -31.70 0.50 -10.11
CA GLY A 206 -32.33 1.44 -11.04
C GLY A 206 -31.36 2.42 -11.74
N LYS A 207 -30.07 2.42 -11.38
CA LYS A 207 -29.00 3.14 -12.10
C LYS A 207 -28.15 2.21 -12.97
N ILE A 208 -28.26 0.90 -12.79
CA ILE A 208 -27.59 -0.12 -13.59
C ILE A 208 -28.40 -0.37 -14.86
N ASP A 209 -29.72 -0.44 -14.70
CA ASP A 209 -30.70 -0.52 -15.78
C ASP A 209 -30.68 0.79 -16.60
N ASP A 210 -29.77 0.86 -17.57
CA ASP A 210 -29.55 1.99 -18.46
C ASP A 210 -30.64 2.05 -19.54
N ASN A 211 -31.13 0.89 -19.99
CA ASN A 211 -32.15 0.78 -21.04
C ASN A 211 -33.60 0.96 -20.50
N LYS A 212 -33.78 0.91 -19.17
CA LYS A 212 -35.03 1.06 -18.42
C LYS A 212 -36.08 0.01 -18.75
N ASP A 213 -35.66 -1.20 -19.12
CA ASP A 213 -36.54 -2.32 -19.40
C ASP A 213 -36.97 -3.07 -18.13
N GLY A 214 -36.39 -2.71 -16.97
CA GLY A 214 -36.70 -3.30 -15.66
C GLY A 214 -35.88 -4.55 -15.33
N TYR A 215 -34.97 -4.96 -16.21
CA TYR A 215 -34.05 -6.07 -16.04
C TYR A 215 -32.62 -5.54 -15.96
N VAL A 216 -31.75 -6.30 -15.31
CA VAL A 216 -30.30 -6.07 -15.31
C VAL A 216 -29.66 -7.23 -16.04
N THR A 217 -29.07 -6.92 -17.19
CA THR A 217 -28.33 -7.89 -18.01
C THR A 217 -26.87 -8.03 -17.57
N GLU A 218 -26.21 -9.10 -17.98
CA GLU A 218 -24.77 -9.31 -17.74
C GLU A 218 -23.94 -8.12 -18.26
N GLU A 219 -24.29 -7.61 -19.44
CA GLU A 219 -23.59 -6.50 -20.07
C GLU A 219 -23.74 -5.20 -19.28
N GLU A 220 -24.94 -4.89 -18.77
CA GLU A 220 -25.19 -3.72 -17.93
C GLU A 220 -24.46 -3.83 -16.58
N LEU A 221 -24.46 -5.04 -16.00
CA LEU A 221 -23.75 -5.30 -14.75
C LEU A 221 -22.23 -5.18 -14.93
N LYS A 222 -21.68 -5.68 -16.04
CA LYS A 222 -20.27 -5.50 -16.43
C LYS A 222 -19.91 -4.02 -16.55
N ILE A 223 -20.74 -3.23 -17.22
CA ILE A 223 -20.54 -1.77 -17.36
C ILE A 223 -20.57 -1.10 -15.99
N TRP A 224 -21.49 -1.51 -15.11
CA TRP A 224 -21.58 -0.99 -13.75
C TRP A 224 -20.33 -1.30 -12.92
N ILE A 225 -19.84 -2.53 -12.94
CA ILE A 225 -18.63 -2.95 -12.20
C ILE A 225 -17.41 -2.15 -12.69
N LYS A 226 -17.23 -2.01 -14.02
CA LYS A 226 -16.16 -1.16 -14.58
C LYS A 226 -16.27 0.29 -14.12
N LYS A 227 -17.50 0.83 -14.06
CA LYS A 227 -17.76 2.19 -13.58
C LYS A 227 -17.47 2.34 -12.09
N ALA A 228 -17.75 1.32 -11.27
CA ALA A 228 -17.42 1.30 -9.85
C ALA A 228 -15.89 1.31 -9.64
N GLN A 229 -15.16 0.50 -10.42
CA GLN A 229 -13.69 0.47 -10.42
C GLN A 229 -13.08 1.82 -10.84
N GLN A 230 -13.51 2.37 -11.98
CA GLN A 230 -13.05 3.69 -12.45
C GLN A 230 -13.33 4.80 -11.44
N LYS A 231 -14.49 4.74 -10.77
CA LYS A 231 -14.83 5.69 -9.73
C LYS A 231 -13.89 5.57 -8.53
N TYR A 232 -13.53 4.37 -8.10
CA TYR A 232 -12.56 4.17 -7.02
C TYR A 232 -11.21 4.79 -7.36
N ILE A 233 -10.71 4.55 -8.58
CA ILE A 233 -9.48 5.15 -9.08
C ILE A 233 -9.58 6.67 -9.06
N PHE A 234 -10.68 7.23 -9.59
CA PHE A 234 -10.91 8.68 -9.62
C PHE A 234 -11.01 9.30 -8.21
N ASP A 235 -11.67 8.63 -7.26
CA ASP A 235 -11.82 9.11 -5.88
C ASP A 235 -10.46 9.10 -5.13
N ASN A 236 -9.59 8.13 -5.43
CA ASN A 236 -8.20 8.12 -4.95
C ASN A 236 -7.41 9.33 -5.50
N VAL A 237 -7.50 9.56 -6.81
CA VAL A 237 -6.89 10.73 -7.47
C VAL A 237 -7.44 12.03 -6.88
N GLN A 238 -8.75 12.11 -6.65
CA GLN A 238 -9.42 13.28 -6.07
C GLN A 238 -8.94 13.59 -4.65
N THR A 239 -8.57 12.58 -3.87
CA THR A 239 -8.01 12.75 -2.53
C THR A 239 -6.63 13.41 -2.59
N GLN A 240 -5.81 13.01 -3.57
CA GLN A 240 -4.46 13.54 -3.78
C GLN A 240 -4.45 14.86 -4.56
N TRP A 241 -5.52 15.16 -5.30
CA TRP A 241 -5.66 16.35 -6.16
C TRP A 241 -5.24 17.65 -5.47
N ASN A 242 -5.74 17.87 -4.26
CA ASN A 242 -5.50 19.11 -3.50
C ASN A 242 -4.05 19.25 -2.99
N ASP A 243 -3.29 18.15 -2.97
CA ASP A 243 -1.87 18.20 -2.59
C ASP A 243 -0.99 18.65 -3.78
N PHE A 244 -1.44 18.43 -5.01
CA PHE A 244 -0.73 18.80 -6.26
C PHE A 244 -1.19 20.14 -6.85
N ASP A 245 -2.49 20.44 -6.83
CA ASP A 245 -3.06 21.73 -7.27
C ASP A 245 -2.78 22.83 -6.21
N THR A 246 -1.56 23.37 -6.24
CA THR A 246 -1.10 24.32 -5.22
C THR A 246 -1.65 25.72 -5.43
N ASN A 247 -1.91 26.10 -6.69
CA ASN A 247 -2.44 27.40 -7.08
C ASN A 247 -4.00 27.46 -7.01
N ASN A 248 -4.67 26.30 -6.91
CA ASN A 248 -6.13 26.12 -6.89
C ASN A 248 -6.81 26.67 -8.17
N ASP A 249 -6.17 26.52 -9.32
CA ASP A 249 -6.72 26.91 -10.62
C ASP A 249 -7.59 25.81 -11.26
N GLY A 250 -7.62 24.61 -10.66
CA GLY A 250 -8.41 23.48 -11.12
C GLY A 250 -7.68 22.60 -12.14
N TYR A 251 -6.40 22.85 -12.40
CA TYR A 251 -5.51 22.04 -13.22
C TYR A 251 -4.23 21.73 -12.43
N ILE A 252 -3.46 20.74 -12.87
CA ILE A 252 -2.13 20.50 -12.32
C ILE A 252 -1.13 20.76 -13.44
N GLY A 253 -0.33 21.81 -13.30
CA GLY A 253 0.78 22.05 -14.23
C GLY A 253 1.95 21.11 -13.96
N TRP A 254 2.75 20.79 -14.99
CA TRP A 254 3.98 19.99 -14.84
C TRP A 254 4.90 20.53 -13.73
N GLU A 255 5.09 21.85 -13.67
CA GLU A 255 5.92 22.49 -12.65
C GLU A 255 5.35 22.36 -11.22
N GLU A 256 4.02 22.27 -11.06
CA GLU A 256 3.41 22.02 -9.76
C GLU A 256 3.65 20.59 -9.30
N TYR A 257 3.40 19.62 -10.18
CA TYR A 257 3.73 18.21 -9.92
C TYR A 257 5.21 18.04 -9.56
N LYS A 258 6.09 18.59 -10.39
CA LYS A 258 7.55 18.54 -10.19
C LYS A 258 7.97 19.16 -8.87
N ASN A 259 7.40 20.29 -8.47
CA ASN A 259 7.72 20.93 -7.19
C ASN A 259 7.22 20.13 -5.97
N VAL A 260 6.06 19.49 -6.08
CA VAL A 260 5.51 18.67 -4.99
C VAL A 260 6.28 17.36 -4.84
N THR A 261 6.57 16.68 -5.95
CA THR A 261 7.24 15.37 -5.99
C THR A 261 8.76 15.50 -5.78
N TYR A 262 9.40 16.42 -6.50
CA TYR A 262 10.86 16.56 -6.56
C TYR A 262 11.41 17.80 -5.86
N GLY A 263 10.57 18.73 -5.36
CA GLY A 263 11.05 20.00 -4.78
C GLY A 263 11.98 19.84 -3.58
N SER A 264 11.86 18.75 -2.81
CA SER A 264 12.79 18.47 -1.71
C SER A 264 14.20 18.05 -2.15
N TYR A 265 14.34 17.56 -3.38
CA TYR A 265 15.61 17.20 -4.00
C TYR A 265 16.24 18.42 -4.69
N LEU A 266 15.44 19.25 -5.37
CA LEU A 266 15.92 20.49 -6.00
C LEU A 266 16.53 21.47 -4.97
N ASP A 267 15.99 21.51 -3.74
CA ASP A 267 16.46 22.37 -2.65
C ASP A 267 17.78 21.90 -2.00
N SER A 268 18.21 20.66 -2.24
CA SER A 268 19.43 20.08 -1.65
C SER A 268 19.93 18.91 -2.50
N PRO A 269 20.66 19.17 -3.60
CA PRO A 269 21.31 18.12 -4.36
C PRO A 269 22.37 17.46 -3.46
N GLN A 270 22.02 16.34 -2.82
CA GLN A 270 23.01 15.48 -2.18
C GLN A 270 23.78 14.75 -3.30
N GLU A 271 25.11 14.90 -3.32
CA GLU A 271 26.06 14.19 -4.20
C GLU A 271 26.21 12.69 -3.87
N ASP A 272 25.26 12.09 -3.16
CA ASP A 272 25.31 10.67 -2.81
C ASP A 272 24.67 9.87 -3.97
N GLY A 273 25.51 9.58 -4.96
CA GLY A 273 25.18 8.85 -6.19
C GLY A 273 24.70 7.43 -5.95
N ASP A 274 23.43 7.19 -6.29
CA ASP A 274 22.89 5.88 -6.70
C ASP A 274 21.48 5.97 -7.32
N PHE A 275 20.74 7.06 -7.07
CA PHE A 275 19.40 7.28 -7.66
C PHE A 275 19.45 8.33 -8.77
N ASN A 276 19.21 7.93 -10.01
CA ASN A 276 19.12 8.83 -11.16
C ASN A 276 17.76 9.55 -11.20
N TYR A 277 17.56 10.50 -10.28
CA TYR A 277 16.35 11.33 -10.23
C TYR A 277 16.10 12.11 -11.53
N GLY A 278 17.16 12.40 -12.31
CA GLY A 278 17.04 13.04 -13.62
C GLY A 278 16.31 12.14 -14.63
N GLN A 279 16.68 10.85 -14.69
CA GLN A 279 15.99 9.87 -15.53
C GLN A 279 14.54 9.66 -15.08
N MET A 280 14.27 9.58 -13.77
CA MET A 280 12.91 9.46 -13.25
C MET A 280 12.05 10.67 -13.63
N MET A 281 12.58 11.88 -13.47
CA MET A 281 11.86 13.11 -13.82
C MET A 281 11.59 13.19 -15.33
N GLN A 282 12.53 12.76 -16.17
CA GLN A 282 12.33 12.72 -17.62
C GLN A 282 11.28 11.69 -18.03
N ARG A 283 11.25 10.52 -17.39
CA ARG A 283 10.20 9.51 -17.59
C ARG A 283 8.83 10.07 -17.22
N ASP A 284 8.70 10.63 -16.02
CA ASP A 284 7.47 11.28 -15.57
C ASP A 284 7.04 12.41 -16.51
N GLU A 285 7.97 13.22 -17.02
CA GLU A 285 7.65 14.30 -17.96
C GLU A 285 7.10 13.77 -19.27
N ARG A 286 7.70 12.70 -19.82
CA ARG A 286 7.19 12.05 -21.04
C ARG A 286 5.80 11.48 -20.81
N ARG A 287 5.59 10.79 -19.69
CA ARG A 287 4.29 10.24 -19.32
C ARG A 287 3.25 11.34 -19.13
N PHE A 288 3.61 12.44 -18.50
CA PHE A 288 2.74 13.60 -18.30
C PHE A 288 2.31 14.21 -19.63
N ARG A 289 3.25 14.35 -20.59
CA ARG A 289 2.93 14.84 -21.95
C ARG A 289 2.06 13.86 -22.74
N MET A 290 2.22 12.55 -22.54
CA MET A 290 1.37 11.56 -23.19
C MET A 290 -0.06 11.60 -22.65
N ALA A 291 -0.21 11.85 -21.34
CA ALA A 291 -1.52 11.98 -20.70
C ALA A 291 -2.24 13.29 -21.07
N ASP A 292 -1.48 14.36 -21.31
CA ASP A 292 -1.95 15.67 -21.75
C ASP A 292 -2.37 15.63 -23.24
N LYS A 293 -3.68 15.56 -23.49
CA LYS A 293 -4.20 15.41 -24.86
C LYS A 293 -4.15 16.71 -25.65
N ASN A 294 -4.25 17.85 -24.96
CA ASN A 294 -4.25 19.19 -25.55
C ASN A 294 -2.85 19.81 -25.64
N ASN A 295 -1.83 19.17 -25.08
CA ASN A 295 -0.42 19.58 -25.09
C ASN A 295 -0.19 20.99 -24.52
N ASP A 296 -0.97 21.39 -23.50
CA ASP A 296 -0.79 22.69 -22.85
C ASP A 296 0.09 22.64 -21.59
N LEU A 297 0.57 21.45 -21.22
CA LEU A 297 1.31 21.12 -19.99
C LEU A 297 0.50 21.31 -18.70
N TYR A 298 -0.83 21.31 -18.80
CA TYR A 298 -1.77 21.34 -17.69
C TYR A 298 -2.74 20.17 -17.81
N VAL A 299 -2.65 19.22 -16.87
CA VAL A 299 -3.56 18.07 -16.87
C VAL A 299 -4.82 18.37 -16.09
N ASN A 300 -5.96 18.01 -16.67
CA ASN A 300 -7.23 17.93 -15.96
C ASN A 300 -7.31 16.63 -15.12
N LYS A 301 -8.44 16.39 -14.43
CA LYS A 301 -8.57 15.22 -13.54
C LYS A 301 -8.51 13.88 -14.26
N GLU A 302 -9.09 13.79 -15.44
CA GLU A 302 -9.09 12.56 -16.24
C GLU A 302 -7.69 12.28 -16.77
N GLU A 303 -6.99 13.30 -17.26
CA GLU A 303 -5.61 13.20 -17.73
C GLU A 303 -4.64 12.91 -16.59
N PHE A 304 -4.83 13.51 -15.42
CA PHE A 304 -4.02 13.20 -14.24
C PHE A 304 -4.28 11.77 -13.74
N THR A 305 -5.51 11.26 -13.90
CA THR A 305 -5.81 9.84 -13.62
C THR A 305 -5.07 8.93 -14.60
N ALA A 306 -5.06 9.26 -15.89
CA ALA A 306 -4.29 8.54 -16.91
C ALA A 306 -2.78 8.59 -16.68
N PHE A 307 -2.27 9.70 -16.15
CA PHE A 307 -0.87 9.82 -15.75
C PHE A 307 -0.51 8.90 -14.57
N LEU A 308 -1.39 8.77 -13.58
CA LEU A 308 -1.17 7.94 -12.38
C LEU A 308 -1.43 6.45 -12.61
N HIS A 309 -2.42 6.13 -13.43
CA HIS A 309 -2.84 4.77 -13.77
C HIS A 309 -2.85 4.57 -15.30
N PRO A 310 -1.67 4.58 -15.96
CA PRO A 310 -1.59 4.53 -17.42
C PRO A 310 -2.09 3.20 -18.01
N GLU A 311 -2.08 2.13 -17.24
CA GLU A 311 -2.57 0.79 -17.63
C GLU A 311 -4.06 0.79 -17.98
N GLU A 312 -4.85 1.66 -17.35
CA GLU A 312 -6.31 1.76 -17.51
C GLU A 312 -6.73 2.48 -18.81
N PHE A 313 -5.79 3.16 -19.47
CA PHE A 313 -6.10 4.01 -20.61
C PHE A 313 -5.39 3.51 -21.87
N SER A 314 -6.18 3.20 -22.91
CA SER A 314 -5.67 2.68 -24.18
C SER A 314 -4.57 3.55 -24.82
N HIS A 315 -4.74 4.88 -24.82
CA HIS A 315 -3.75 5.83 -25.35
C HIS A 315 -2.43 5.92 -24.55
N MET A 316 -2.40 5.39 -23.32
CA MET A 316 -1.22 5.37 -22.46
C MET A 316 -0.48 4.02 -22.50
N ARG A 317 -1.02 3.01 -23.19
CA ARG A 317 -0.37 1.69 -23.30
C ARG A 317 1.03 1.78 -23.93
N ASP A 318 1.20 2.65 -24.92
CA ASP A 318 2.47 2.86 -25.60
C ASP A 318 3.58 3.38 -24.66
N ILE A 319 3.23 4.24 -23.68
CA ILE A 319 4.23 4.73 -22.72
C ILE A 319 4.60 3.65 -21.71
N VAL A 320 3.63 2.84 -21.25
CA VAL A 320 3.88 1.69 -20.36
C VAL A 320 4.81 0.68 -21.04
N LEU A 321 4.54 0.37 -22.30
CA LEU A 321 5.39 -0.49 -23.13
C LEU A 321 6.81 0.07 -23.27
N GLN A 322 6.94 1.35 -23.65
CA GLN A 322 8.22 2.00 -23.84
C GLN A 322 9.06 2.01 -22.54
N GLU A 323 8.44 2.35 -21.41
CA GLU A 323 9.11 2.36 -20.11
C GLU A 323 9.56 0.95 -19.68
N THR A 324 8.77 -0.07 -20.01
CA THR A 324 9.11 -1.47 -19.70
C THR A 324 10.28 -1.96 -20.55
N ILE A 325 10.29 -1.65 -21.85
CA ILE A 325 11.43 -1.97 -22.72
C ILE A 325 12.68 -1.26 -22.19
N GLU A 326 12.62 0.04 -21.88
CA GLU A 326 13.78 0.79 -21.33
C GLU A 326 14.32 0.20 -20.01
N ASP A 327 13.50 -0.52 -19.23
CA ASP A 327 13.91 -1.15 -17.99
C ASP A 327 14.59 -2.50 -18.19
N ILE A 328 14.17 -3.26 -19.20
CA ILE A 328 14.59 -4.64 -19.44
C ILE A 328 15.73 -4.68 -20.46
N ASP A 329 15.59 -3.98 -21.57
CA ASP A 329 16.56 -3.87 -22.67
C ASP A 329 17.88 -3.26 -22.15
N LYS A 330 18.94 -4.08 -22.14
CA LYS A 330 20.27 -3.71 -21.68
C LYS A 330 21.20 -3.39 -22.83
N ASP A 331 20.97 -3.95 -24.01
CA ASP A 331 21.81 -3.74 -25.18
C ASP A 331 21.34 -2.58 -26.09
N GLY A 332 20.11 -2.11 -25.88
CA GLY A 332 19.50 -0.95 -26.53
C GLY A 332 18.99 -1.25 -27.93
N ASP A 333 18.73 -2.52 -28.28
CA ASP A 333 18.26 -2.91 -29.61
C ASP A 333 16.73 -2.71 -29.80
N GLY A 334 16.02 -2.41 -28.71
CA GLY A 334 14.58 -2.17 -28.70
C GLY A 334 13.70 -3.43 -28.71
N TYR A 335 14.30 -4.60 -28.55
CA TYR A 335 13.67 -5.90 -28.36
C TYR A 335 14.00 -6.42 -26.95
N ILE A 336 13.31 -7.47 -26.52
CA ILE A 336 13.65 -8.17 -25.27
C ILE A 336 14.10 -9.57 -25.61
N ASN A 337 15.40 -9.83 -25.49
CA ASN A 337 15.92 -11.18 -25.72
C ASN A 337 15.72 -12.08 -24.48
N LEU A 338 15.87 -13.40 -24.66
CA LEU A 338 15.68 -14.37 -23.56
C LEU A 338 16.57 -14.10 -22.34
N GLN A 339 17.79 -13.60 -22.53
CA GLN A 339 18.71 -13.33 -21.42
C GLN A 339 18.28 -12.10 -20.62
N GLU A 340 17.75 -11.08 -21.28
CA GLU A 340 17.20 -9.89 -20.64
C GLU A 340 15.89 -10.20 -19.91
N TYR A 341 15.01 -10.97 -20.54
CA TYR A 341 13.77 -11.47 -19.94
C TYR A 341 14.04 -12.22 -18.63
N ILE A 342 14.94 -13.22 -18.67
CA ILE A 342 15.32 -13.96 -17.47
C ILE A 342 16.12 -13.08 -16.51
N GLY A 343 16.98 -12.20 -17.00
CA GLY A 343 17.81 -11.30 -16.20
C GLY A 343 16.99 -10.30 -15.36
N ASP A 344 15.81 -9.91 -15.82
CA ASP A 344 14.88 -9.08 -15.05
C ASP A 344 14.31 -9.82 -13.82
N MET A 345 13.96 -11.09 -14.00
CA MET A 345 13.35 -11.95 -12.97
C MET A 345 14.38 -12.60 -12.04
N TYR A 346 15.53 -12.99 -12.58
CA TYR A 346 16.58 -13.75 -11.90
C TYR A 346 17.96 -13.22 -12.27
N SER A 347 18.66 -12.70 -11.27
CA SER A 347 20.09 -12.42 -11.40
C SER A 347 20.88 -13.56 -10.75
N PRO A 348 21.58 -14.40 -11.53
CA PRO A 348 22.38 -15.49 -10.98
C PRO A 348 23.48 -14.95 -10.07
N GLU A 349 23.50 -15.38 -8.80
CA GLU A 349 24.68 -15.20 -7.96
C GLU A 349 25.77 -16.19 -8.39
N LYS A 350 27.04 -15.76 -8.38
CA LYS A 350 28.16 -16.60 -8.82
C LYS A 350 28.22 -17.90 -8.01
N GLY A 351 27.90 -19.02 -8.64
CA GLY A 351 28.03 -20.37 -8.08
C GLY A 351 26.73 -21.01 -7.61
N GLU A 352 25.57 -20.38 -7.83
CA GLU A 352 24.26 -21.03 -7.61
C GLU A 352 23.79 -21.76 -8.87
N GLU A 353 23.16 -22.92 -8.69
CA GLU A 353 22.50 -23.64 -9.78
C GLU A 353 21.22 -22.90 -10.19
N GLU A 354 20.95 -22.81 -11.50
CA GLU A 354 19.73 -22.20 -12.01
C GLU A 354 18.50 -22.96 -11.47
N PRO A 355 17.57 -22.26 -10.78
CA PRO A 355 16.35 -22.89 -10.27
C PRO A 355 15.50 -23.52 -11.37
N ASP A 356 14.79 -24.60 -11.07
CA ASP A 356 13.96 -25.30 -12.07
C ASP A 356 12.83 -24.41 -12.63
N TRP A 357 12.35 -23.43 -11.86
CA TRP A 357 11.38 -22.46 -12.37
C TRP A 357 11.96 -21.56 -13.48
N VAL A 358 13.28 -21.31 -13.48
CA VAL A 358 13.93 -20.53 -14.56
C VAL A 358 13.92 -21.34 -15.85
N LYS A 359 14.11 -22.66 -15.76
CA LYS A 359 14.05 -23.56 -16.93
C LYS A 359 12.64 -23.58 -17.52
N SER A 360 11.61 -23.73 -16.68
CA SER A 360 10.22 -23.66 -17.15
C SER A 360 9.86 -22.30 -17.74
N GLU A 361 10.43 -21.22 -17.18
CA GLU A 361 10.19 -19.87 -17.70
C GLU A 361 10.82 -19.66 -19.09
N ARG A 362 11.99 -20.27 -19.35
CA ARG A 362 12.62 -20.28 -20.68
C ARG A 362 11.78 -21.05 -21.70
N GLU A 363 11.17 -22.16 -21.29
CA GLU A 363 10.23 -22.91 -22.13
C GLU A 363 8.97 -22.09 -22.41
N GLN A 364 8.39 -21.45 -21.38
CA GLN A 364 7.23 -20.58 -21.54
C GLN A 364 7.50 -19.37 -22.43
N PHE A 365 8.71 -18.80 -22.38
CA PHE A 365 9.11 -17.73 -23.28
C PHE A 365 9.01 -18.17 -24.74
N ALA A 366 9.61 -19.31 -25.07
CA ALA A 366 9.62 -19.83 -26.44
C ALA A 366 8.23 -20.29 -26.91
N GLU A 367 7.39 -20.82 -26.02
CA GLU A 367 6.09 -21.39 -26.40
C GLU A 367 4.97 -20.34 -26.46
N PHE A 368 4.95 -19.38 -25.52
CA PHE A 368 3.82 -18.47 -25.35
C PHE A 368 4.15 -17.00 -25.59
N ARG A 369 5.41 -16.58 -25.45
CA ARG A 369 5.79 -15.16 -25.50
C ARG A 369 6.38 -14.75 -26.84
N ASP A 370 7.24 -15.59 -27.38
CA ASP A 370 7.80 -15.47 -28.72
C ASP A 370 6.84 -16.13 -29.73
N LYS A 371 5.84 -15.37 -30.19
CA LYS A 371 4.81 -15.89 -31.11
C LYS A 371 5.40 -16.16 -32.49
N ASN A 372 6.38 -15.36 -32.89
CA ASN A 372 7.01 -15.45 -34.20
C ASN A 372 8.23 -16.41 -34.24
N ASN A 373 8.66 -16.93 -33.08
CA ASN A 373 9.80 -17.84 -32.88
C ASN A 373 11.16 -17.28 -33.35
N ASP A 374 11.37 -15.96 -33.24
CA ASP A 374 12.63 -15.31 -33.63
C ASP A 374 13.66 -15.20 -32.49
N GLY A 375 13.33 -15.69 -31.30
CA GLY A 375 14.18 -15.76 -30.12
C GLY A 375 14.20 -14.47 -29.28
N LYS A 376 13.37 -13.50 -29.62
CA LYS A 376 13.22 -12.21 -28.93
C LYS A 376 11.76 -11.80 -28.91
N MET A 377 11.39 -10.89 -28.00
CA MET A 377 10.06 -10.32 -27.98
C MET A 377 10.07 -8.97 -28.67
N ASP A 378 9.19 -8.82 -29.65
CA ASP A 378 8.91 -7.53 -30.26
C ASP A 378 7.99 -6.66 -29.38
N ARG A 379 7.68 -5.45 -29.86
CA ARG A 379 6.82 -4.50 -29.15
C ARG A 379 5.41 -5.04 -28.90
N GLN A 380 4.83 -5.77 -29.85
CA GLN A 380 3.47 -6.28 -29.73
C GLN A 380 3.44 -7.48 -28.77
N GLU A 381 4.39 -8.39 -28.88
CA GLU A 381 4.55 -9.52 -27.97
C GLU A 381 4.82 -9.06 -26.53
N THR A 382 5.61 -8.00 -26.38
CA THR A 382 5.85 -7.35 -25.09
C THR A 382 4.61 -6.67 -24.54
N LEU A 383 3.80 -6.02 -25.39
CA LEU A 383 2.54 -5.42 -24.98
C LEU A 383 1.55 -6.49 -24.49
N ASP A 384 1.38 -7.57 -25.25
CA ASP A 384 0.50 -8.68 -24.89
C ASP A 384 0.96 -9.38 -23.60
N TRP A 385 2.26 -9.40 -23.33
CA TRP A 385 2.80 -9.90 -22.05
C TRP A 385 2.45 -8.98 -20.88
N ILE A 386 2.70 -7.67 -21.01
CA ILE A 386 2.54 -6.72 -19.91
C ILE A 386 1.06 -6.42 -19.65
N LEU A 387 0.26 -6.33 -20.70
CA LEU A 387 -1.16 -5.99 -20.70
C LEU A 387 -1.94 -7.04 -21.52
N PRO A 388 -2.09 -8.28 -20.99
CA PRO A 388 -2.83 -9.32 -21.69
C PRO A 388 -4.29 -8.89 -21.90
N GLU A 389 -4.82 -9.10 -23.11
CA GLU A 389 -6.19 -8.71 -23.45
C GLU A 389 -7.25 -9.66 -22.85
N ASP A 390 -6.83 -10.81 -22.33
CA ASP A 390 -7.68 -12.01 -22.26
C ASP A 390 -8.51 -12.17 -20.98
N TYR A 391 -8.32 -11.33 -19.96
CA TYR A 391 -9.05 -11.47 -18.69
C TYR A 391 -9.74 -10.18 -18.23
N ASP A 392 -11.01 -10.03 -18.63
CA ASP A 392 -11.88 -8.97 -18.15
C ASP A 392 -12.49 -9.37 -16.79
N HIS A 393 -11.82 -8.97 -15.70
CA HIS A 393 -12.29 -9.22 -14.33
C HIS A 393 -13.76 -8.80 -14.13
N ALA A 394 -14.19 -7.71 -14.75
CA ALA A 394 -15.56 -7.23 -14.63
C ALA A 394 -16.58 -8.13 -15.35
N GLU A 395 -16.18 -8.80 -16.44
CA GLU A 395 -17.05 -9.76 -17.12
C GLU A 395 -17.20 -11.06 -16.33
N ALA A 396 -16.08 -11.60 -15.83
CA ALA A 396 -16.11 -12.80 -15.00
C ALA A 396 -16.96 -12.60 -13.75
N GLU A 397 -16.83 -11.44 -13.09
CA GLU A 397 -17.62 -11.10 -11.91
C GLU A 397 -19.09 -10.85 -12.25
N ALA A 398 -19.40 -10.17 -13.37
CA ALA A 398 -20.79 -9.99 -13.80
C ALA A 398 -21.48 -11.33 -14.05
N LYS A 399 -20.81 -12.27 -14.74
CA LYS A 399 -21.30 -13.63 -14.95
C LYS A 399 -21.55 -14.36 -13.63
N HIS A 400 -20.61 -14.24 -12.69
CA HIS A 400 -20.72 -14.84 -11.37
C HIS A 400 -21.95 -14.30 -10.61
N LEU A 401 -22.10 -12.97 -10.55
CA LEU A 401 -23.20 -12.31 -9.87
C LEU A 401 -24.57 -12.66 -10.48
N VAL A 402 -24.67 -12.72 -11.81
CA VAL A 402 -25.89 -13.18 -12.49
C VAL A 402 -26.18 -14.64 -12.12
N HIS A 403 -25.19 -15.53 -12.23
CA HIS A 403 -25.37 -16.94 -11.90
C HIS A 403 -25.83 -17.19 -10.46
N GLU A 404 -25.34 -16.41 -9.49
CA GLU A 404 -25.67 -16.60 -8.07
C GLU A 404 -27.02 -15.95 -7.67
N ALA A 405 -27.44 -14.89 -8.37
CA ALA A 405 -28.65 -14.13 -8.07
C ALA A 405 -29.87 -14.52 -8.91
N ASP A 406 -29.68 -15.07 -10.11
CA ASP A 406 -30.73 -15.47 -11.04
C ASP A 406 -31.47 -16.71 -10.52
N MET A 407 -32.72 -16.52 -10.10
CA MET A 407 -33.50 -17.58 -9.44
C MET A 407 -34.30 -18.40 -10.46
N ASP A 408 -34.74 -17.80 -11.56
CA ASP A 408 -35.54 -18.45 -12.59
C ASP A 408 -34.72 -18.96 -13.79
N ARG A 409 -33.42 -18.61 -13.83
CA ARG A 409 -32.43 -19.00 -14.83
C ARG A 409 -32.74 -18.47 -16.23
N ASP A 410 -33.35 -17.30 -16.32
CA ASP A 410 -33.63 -16.63 -17.59
C ASP A 410 -32.41 -15.86 -18.16
N GLY A 411 -31.31 -15.78 -17.39
CA GLY A 411 -30.07 -15.10 -17.76
C GLY A 411 -30.11 -13.59 -17.54
N LYS A 412 -31.14 -13.08 -16.85
CA LYS A 412 -31.32 -11.67 -16.51
C LYS A 412 -31.70 -11.55 -15.04
N LEU A 413 -31.44 -10.40 -14.44
CA LEU A 413 -31.79 -10.16 -13.05
C LEU A 413 -32.93 -9.15 -12.94
N THR A 414 -34.04 -9.55 -12.36
CA THR A 414 -35.08 -8.62 -11.93
C THR A 414 -34.67 -7.90 -10.65
N LYS A 415 -35.30 -6.75 -10.40
CA LYS A 415 -35.06 -5.99 -9.16
C LYS A 415 -35.42 -6.80 -7.92
N GLU A 416 -36.48 -7.60 -8.00
CA GLU A 416 -36.95 -8.46 -6.92
C GLU A 416 -35.91 -9.51 -6.56
N GLU A 417 -35.32 -10.19 -7.55
CA GLU A 417 -34.27 -11.20 -7.34
C GLU A 417 -33.02 -10.60 -6.68
N ILE A 418 -32.54 -9.45 -7.15
CA ILE A 418 -31.39 -8.77 -6.56
C ILE A 418 -31.66 -8.36 -5.10
N LEU A 419 -32.89 -7.95 -4.77
CA LEU A 419 -33.28 -7.57 -3.41
C LEU A 419 -33.50 -8.77 -2.49
N GLU A 420 -33.93 -9.91 -3.03
CA GLU A 420 -34.03 -11.17 -2.31
C GLU A 420 -32.62 -11.70 -1.98
N LYS A 421 -31.75 -11.76 -2.99
CA LYS A 421 -30.33 -12.16 -2.91
C LYS A 421 -29.37 -11.02 -2.57
N HIS A 422 -29.85 -10.02 -1.82
CA HIS A 422 -29.05 -8.84 -1.45
C HIS A 422 -27.71 -9.16 -0.77
N GLU A 423 -27.58 -10.30 -0.08
CA GLU A 423 -26.34 -10.69 0.62
C GLU A 423 -25.14 -10.87 -0.31
N VAL A 424 -25.37 -11.27 -1.57
CA VAL A 424 -24.32 -11.40 -2.61
C VAL A 424 -23.76 -10.02 -2.98
N PHE A 425 -24.62 -8.99 -3.00
CA PHE A 425 -24.25 -7.65 -3.49
C PHE A 425 -23.82 -6.67 -2.40
N VAL A 426 -24.48 -6.70 -1.23
CA VAL A 426 -24.27 -5.71 -0.15
C VAL A 426 -23.61 -6.29 1.11
N GLY A 427 -23.26 -7.58 1.10
CA GLY A 427 -22.73 -8.29 2.26
C GLY A 427 -23.78 -8.45 3.37
N SER A 428 -23.73 -9.56 4.10
CA SER A 428 -24.59 -9.72 5.28
C SER A 428 -23.96 -9.03 6.49
N GLN A 429 -24.79 -8.35 7.29
CA GLN A 429 -24.41 -7.78 8.59
C GLN A 429 -23.89 -8.81 9.62
N SER A 430 -23.80 -10.09 9.23
CA SER A 430 -23.44 -11.22 10.08
C SER A 430 -21.95 -11.22 10.50
N ARG A 431 -21.13 -10.33 9.95
CA ARG A 431 -19.77 -10.10 10.46
C ARG A 431 -19.79 -9.18 11.69
N GLY A 432 -20.01 -9.80 12.85
CA GLY A 432 -19.22 -9.45 14.04
C GLY A 432 -19.73 -8.31 14.92
N CYS A 433 -21.02 -8.32 15.29
CA CYS A 433 -21.47 -7.76 16.57
C CYS A 433 -21.54 -8.85 17.67
N THR A 434 -20.51 -9.69 17.79
CA THR A 434 -20.27 -10.49 19.01
C THR A 434 -18.87 -10.19 19.56
N GLY A 435 -18.54 -8.91 19.65
CA GLY A 435 -17.52 -8.41 20.56
C GLY A 435 -18.23 -7.58 21.61
N GLU A 436 -18.64 -8.20 22.73
CA GLU A 436 -19.08 -7.47 23.92
C GLU A 436 -17.97 -6.48 24.32
N VAL A 437 -18.10 -5.23 23.90
CA VAL A 437 -17.41 -4.13 24.59
C VAL A 437 -18.25 -3.85 25.84
N SER A 438 -18.08 -4.72 26.85
CA SER A 438 -18.52 -4.43 28.20
C SER A 438 -17.72 -3.22 28.70
N VAL A 439 -18.29 -2.03 28.54
CA VAL A 439 -17.75 -0.78 29.08
C VAL A 439 -17.95 -0.79 30.59
N ARG A 440 -17.15 -1.56 31.32
CA ARG A 440 -17.15 -1.51 32.78
C ARG A 440 -16.33 -0.32 33.24
N TRP A 441 -17.01 0.77 33.58
CA TRP A 441 -16.49 1.82 34.43
C TRP A 441 -15.85 1.19 35.69
N ARG A 442 -14.54 1.36 35.86
CA ARG A 442 -13.86 1.02 37.11
C ARG A 442 -13.29 2.28 37.73
N SER A 443 -14.10 2.87 38.61
CA SER A 443 -13.62 3.79 39.64
C SER A 443 -12.68 3.03 40.59
N THR A 444 -11.61 3.73 40.95
CA THR A 444 -10.58 3.42 41.94
C THR A 444 -11.11 2.83 43.24
N VAL A 445 -10.58 1.68 43.69
CA VAL A 445 -9.84 1.42 44.96
C VAL A 445 -9.18 0.02 44.83
N GLY A 446 -7.91 -0.15 45.19
CA GLY A 446 -7.20 -1.46 45.22
C GLY A 446 -7.36 -2.20 46.56
N PRO A 447 -6.43 -3.10 46.95
CA PRO A 447 -5.84 -4.22 46.21
C PRO A 447 -6.10 -5.57 46.94
N ILE A 448 -5.54 -6.67 46.38
CA ILE A 448 -5.05 -7.90 47.06
C ILE A 448 -5.67 -9.23 46.54
N ARG A 449 -4.73 -10.11 46.13
CA ARG A 449 -4.70 -11.60 46.09
C ARG A 449 -5.27 -12.40 44.92
N ASP A 450 -4.31 -13.01 44.20
CA ASP A 450 -4.15 -14.45 43.95
C ASP A 450 -5.38 -15.31 43.68
N CYS A 451 -5.51 -15.84 42.46
CA CYS A 451 -5.44 -17.28 42.20
C CYS A 451 -5.37 -17.59 40.70
N ALA A 452 -4.61 -18.64 40.40
CA ALA A 452 -4.34 -19.21 39.09
C ALA A 452 -5.48 -20.15 38.60
N VAL A 453 -5.19 -20.87 37.49
CA VAL A 453 -5.94 -21.95 36.81
C VAL A 453 -6.78 -21.42 35.63
N ALA A 454 -6.37 -21.52 34.36
CA ALA A 454 -6.05 -22.69 33.49
C ALA A 454 -7.29 -23.48 33.02
N CYS A 455 -7.73 -23.19 31.80
CA CYS A 455 -8.10 -24.13 30.72
C CYS A 455 -8.20 -23.33 29.42
#